data_AF-A0A536RRA1-F1
#
_entry.id   AF-A0A536RRA1-F1
#
_cell.length_a   1.000
_cell.length_b   1.000
_cell.length_c   1.000
_cell.angle_alpha   90.00
_cell.angle_beta   90.00
_cell.angle_gamma   90.00
#
_symmetry.space_group_name_H-M   'P 1'
#
loop_
_entity.id
_entity.type
_entity.pdbx_description
1 polymer ?
#
loop_
_entity_poly.entity_id
_entity_poly.type
_entity_poly.pdbx_seq_one_letter_code
_entity_poly.pdbx_strand_id
1 'polypeptide(L)'
;MMGPGSAVHHGCQPSSTSREGSPMTEKAAKSFNNLGYHAHIYYDPTRTRAVAEGVCAALGEQCQVEIEAFRDTPRGPHPRANVLVIFTPDQFAQVVPYLMVHRAGLDVL
;
A
#
# COMPACT_ATOMS: atom_id res chain seq x y z
N MET A 1 -71.47 29.89 4.50
CA MET A 1 -71.17 31.32 4.73
C MET A 1 -69.68 31.40 5.04
N MET A 2 -68.95 32.24 4.30
CA MET A 2 -67.50 32.54 4.35
C MET A 2 -66.53 31.48 3.81
N GLY A 3 -65.81 31.90 2.77
CA GLY A 3 -64.89 31.12 1.95
C GLY A 3 -63.41 31.25 2.36
N PRO A 4 -62.46 31.17 1.40
CA PRO A 4 -61.23 30.39 1.56
C PRO A 4 -59.97 31.22 1.89
N GLY A 5 -58.97 30.57 2.51
CA GLY A 5 -57.63 31.10 2.70
C GLY A 5 -56.60 30.23 1.98
N SER A 6 -56.20 30.70 0.80
CA SER A 6 -55.11 30.19 -0.02
C SER A 6 -53.76 30.53 0.61
N ALA A 7 -52.86 29.55 0.72
CA ALA A 7 -51.42 29.81 0.78
C ALA A 7 -50.66 28.61 0.18
N VAL A 8 -50.45 28.72 -1.12
CA VAL A 8 -49.53 27.93 -1.92
C VAL A 8 -48.11 28.14 -1.39
N HIS A 9 -47.51 27.11 -0.79
CA HIS A 9 -46.06 27.11 -0.55
C HIS A 9 -45.34 26.72 -1.84
N HIS A 10 -44.73 27.72 -2.45
CA HIS A 10 -43.83 27.60 -3.59
C HIS A 10 -42.71 26.61 -3.29
N GLY A 11 -42.49 25.70 -4.24
CA GLY A 11 -41.42 24.72 -4.18
C GLY A 11 -40.04 25.35 -4.20
N CYS A 12 -39.13 24.74 -3.46
CA CYS A 12 -37.70 24.86 -3.70
C CYS A 12 -37.21 23.45 -4.05
N GLN A 13 -37.21 23.14 -5.35
CA GLN A 13 -36.44 22.01 -5.83
C GLN A 13 -34.96 22.40 -5.74
N PRO A 14 -34.09 21.58 -5.14
CA PRO A 14 -32.66 21.75 -5.32
C PRO A 14 -32.35 21.45 -6.78
N SER A 15 -32.04 22.52 -7.52
CA SER A 15 -31.57 22.47 -8.89
C SER A 15 -30.31 21.61 -8.98
N SER A 16 -30.35 20.66 -9.89
CA SER A 16 -29.23 19.91 -10.43
C SER A 16 -28.06 20.84 -10.78
N THR A 17 -26.95 20.65 -10.08
CA THR A 17 -25.63 20.82 -10.70
C THR A 17 -24.90 19.51 -10.49
N SER A 18 -25.06 18.61 -11.45
CA SER A 18 -24.10 17.56 -11.71
C SER A 18 -22.74 18.24 -11.84
N ARG A 19 -21.88 18.07 -10.82
CA ARG A 19 -20.45 18.24 -11.05
C ARG A 19 -20.05 17.08 -11.95
N GLU A 20 -20.11 17.31 -13.27
CA GLU A 20 -19.22 16.62 -14.18
C GLU A 20 -17.81 16.96 -13.70
N GLY A 21 -17.28 16.10 -12.84
CA GLY A 21 -15.85 16.02 -12.65
C GLY A 21 -15.30 15.71 -14.02
N SER A 22 -14.69 16.72 -14.65
CA SER A 22 -13.89 16.54 -15.85
C SER A 22 -13.04 15.28 -15.66
N PRO A 23 -12.97 14.37 -16.64
CA PRO A 23 -12.11 13.20 -16.51
C PRO A 23 -10.73 13.74 -16.18
N MET A 24 -10.26 13.42 -14.96
CA MET A 24 -8.89 13.66 -14.56
C MET A 24 -8.07 13.08 -15.70
N THR A 25 -7.39 13.95 -16.45
CA THR A 25 -6.64 13.56 -17.63
C THR A 25 -5.70 12.46 -17.19
N GLU A 26 -6.07 11.22 -17.51
CA GLU A 26 -5.22 10.06 -17.27
C GLU A 26 -4.11 10.22 -18.30
N LYS A 27 -3.11 11.03 -17.91
CA LYS A 27 -1.89 11.20 -18.64
C LYS A 27 -1.30 9.80 -18.70
N ALA A 28 -1.53 9.12 -19.82
CA ALA A 28 -1.07 7.76 -20.06
C ALA A 28 0.38 7.68 -19.58
N ALA A 29 0.55 7.00 -18.45
CA ALA A 29 1.84 6.91 -17.82
C ALA A 29 2.76 6.16 -18.79
N LYS A 30 4.00 6.63 -18.91
CA LYS A 30 5.04 5.84 -19.57
C LYS A 30 5.10 4.51 -18.83
N SER A 31 4.62 3.45 -19.46
CA SER A 31 4.66 2.12 -18.87
C SER A 31 6.07 1.57 -19.05
N PHE A 32 6.74 1.27 -17.94
CA PHE A 32 7.98 0.51 -17.96
C PHE A 32 7.65 -0.94 -17.61
N ASN A 33 8.32 -1.87 -18.26
CA ASN A 33 8.15 -3.28 -17.97
C ASN A 33 8.78 -3.60 -16.60
N ASN A 34 7.97 -3.57 -15.56
CA ASN A 34 8.38 -3.96 -14.21
C ASN A 34 8.30 -5.48 -14.08
N LEU A 35 9.45 -6.13 -13.86
CA LEU A 35 9.53 -7.58 -13.71
C LEU A 35 9.31 -8.06 -12.27
N GLY A 36 9.31 -7.16 -11.29
CA GLY A 36 9.16 -7.50 -9.88
C GLY A 36 9.70 -6.42 -8.95
N TYR A 37 9.44 -6.63 -7.68
CA TYR A 37 9.86 -5.75 -6.59
C TYR A 37 10.70 -6.54 -5.58
N HIS A 38 11.59 -5.82 -4.91
CA HIS A 38 12.39 -6.33 -3.82
C HIS A 38 12.07 -5.51 -2.57
N ALA A 39 11.87 -6.20 -1.44
CA ALA A 39 11.90 -5.59 -0.13
C ALA A 39 13.14 -6.08 0.62
N HIS A 40 14.00 -5.16 1.01
CA HIS A 40 15.14 -5.43 1.88
C HIS A 40 14.76 -5.08 3.31
N ILE A 41 14.48 -6.10 4.12
CA ILE A 41 14.17 -5.90 5.53
C ILE A 41 15.50 -5.85 6.29
N TYR A 42 15.87 -4.67 6.77
CA TYR A 42 17.12 -4.46 7.50
C TYR A 42 16.95 -4.76 8.98
N TYR A 43 17.98 -5.38 9.55
CA TYR A 43 18.03 -5.70 10.97
C TYR A 43 19.45 -5.51 11.54
N ASP A 44 19.55 -5.52 12.85
CA ASP A 44 20.82 -5.70 13.56
C ASP A 44 20.98 -7.19 13.90
N PRO A 45 22.09 -7.85 13.50
CA PRO A 45 22.28 -9.30 13.73
C PRO A 45 22.23 -9.73 15.20
N THR A 46 22.59 -8.83 16.12
CA THR A 46 22.68 -9.12 17.55
C THR A 46 21.42 -8.73 18.32
N ARG A 47 20.66 -7.74 17.84
CA ARG A 47 19.53 -7.16 18.57
C ARG A 47 18.16 -7.47 17.98
N THR A 48 18.04 -7.50 16.65
CA THR A 48 16.71 -7.55 16.00
C THR A 48 16.57 -8.64 14.95
N ARG A 49 17.53 -9.58 14.86
CA ARG A 49 17.46 -10.70 13.93
C ARG A 49 16.21 -11.56 14.14
N ALA A 50 15.91 -11.95 15.37
CA ALA A 50 14.73 -12.78 15.68
C ALA A 50 13.42 -12.07 15.30
N VAL A 51 13.38 -10.73 15.39
CA VAL A 51 12.23 -9.93 14.93
C VAL A 51 12.09 -10.03 13.42
N ALA A 52 13.19 -9.91 12.67
CA ALA A 52 13.18 -10.05 11.21
C ALA A 52 12.78 -11.46 10.76
N GLU A 53 13.23 -12.51 11.46
CA GLU A 53 12.79 -13.90 11.22
C GLU A 53 11.28 -14.04 11.43
N GLY A 54 10.74 -13.48 12.51
CA GLY A 54 9.29 -13.49 12.78
C GLY A 54 8.48 -12.73 11.71
N VAL A 55 8.95 -11.56 11.28
CA VAL A 55 8.33 -10.79 10.20
C VAL A 55 8.34 -11.58 8.89
N CYS A 56 9.45 -12.21 8.53
CA CYS A 56 9.56 -13.03 7.32
C CYS A 56 8.64 -14.26 7.37
N ALA A 57 8.58 -14.97 8.50
CA ALA A 57 7.70 -16.11 8.66
C ALA A 57 6.23 -15.71 8.47
N ALA A 58 5.78 -14.67 9.17
CA ALA A 58 4.42 -14.16 9.05
C ALA A 58 4.12 -13.63 7.63
N LEU A 59 5.07 -12.94 7.01
CA LEU A 59 4.90 -12.45 5.63
C LEU A 59 4.73 -13.61 4.64
N GLY A 60 5.52 -14.68 4.76
CA GLY A 60 5.44 -15.85 3.89
C GLY A 60 4.14 -16.66 4.06
N GLU A 61 3.50 -16.59 5.23
CA GLU A 61 2.17 -17.18 5.45
C GLU A 61 1.05 -16.34 4.83
N GLN A 62 1.20 -15.00 4.83
CA GLN A 62 0.13 -14.08 4.44
C GLN A 62 0.21 -13.63 2.98
N CYS A 63 1.39 -13.68 2.37
CA CYS A 63 1.65 -13.20 1.02
C CYS A 63 2.43 -14.25 0.22
N GLN A 64 2.15 -14.34 -1.07
CA GLN A 64 2.95 -15.17 -1.97
C GLN A 64 4.26 -14.42 -2.28
N VAL A 65 5.34 -14.77 -1.59
CA VAL A 65 6.65 -14.13 -1.74
C VAL A 65 7.77 -15.17 -1.74
N GLU A 66 8.91 -14.84 -2.35
CA GLU A 66 10.15 -15.59 -2.17
C GLU A 66 11.03 -14.87 -1.14
N ILE A 67 11.55 -15.61 -0.15
CA ILE A 67 12.39 -15.08 0.91
C ILE A 67 13.75 -15.76 0.84
N GLU A 68 14.77 -14.96 0.59
CA GLU A 68 16.15 -15.41 0.50
C GLU A 68 16.78 -15.66 1.87
N ALA A 69 17.97 -16.27 1.88
CA ALA A 69 18.73 -16.46 3.10
C ALA A 69 19.09 -15.12 3.78
N PHE A 70 19.06 -15.13 5.11
CA PHE A 70 19.47 -13.99 5.94
C PHE A 70 20.96 -13.68 5.73
N ARG A 71 21.26 -12.39 5.47
CA ARG A 71 22.64 -11.89 5.31
C ARG A 71 23.01 -11.00 6.48
N ASP A 72 23.80 -11.54 7.40
CA ASP A 72 24.22 -10.88 8.64
C ASP A 72 25.32 -9.81 8.46
N THR A 73 25.82 -9.63 7.25
CA THR A 73 26.84 -8.64 6.93
C THR A 73 26.40 -7.77 5.76
N PRO A 74 26.82 -6.49 5.73
CA PRO A 74 26.59 -5.61 4.57
C PRO A 74 27.12 -6.23 3.28
N ARG A 75 26.35 -6.14 2.20
CA ARG A 75 26.71 -6.69 0.87
C ARG A 75 26.17 -5.80 -0.24
N GLY A 76 27.01 -5.54 -1.24
CA GLY A 76 26.62 -4.73 -2.40
C GLY A 76 26.14 -3.32 -1.98
N PRO A 77 25.00 -2.84 -2.50
CA PRO A 77 24.47 -1.52 -2.16
C PRO A 77 23.82 -1.44 -0.77
N HIS A 78 23.79 -2.54 -0.01
CA HIS A 78 23.10 -2.63 1.28
C HIS A 78 24.09 -2.40 2.44
N PRO A 79 24.01 -1.27 3.15
CA PRO A 79 24.98 -0.89 4.19
C PRO A 79 24.76 -1.63 5.52
N ARG A 80 23.67 -2.38 5.67
CA ARG A 80 23.27 -3.12 6.89
C ARG A 80 22.89 -4.56 6.56
N ALA A 81 22.91 -5.42 7.57
CA ALA A 81 22.37 -6.77 7.48
C ALA A 81 20.90 -6.75 7.04
N ASN A 82 20.52 -7.66 6.15
CA ASN A 82 19.17 -7.72 5.62
C ASN A 82 18.78 -9.14 5.17
N VAL A 83 17.49 -9.30 4.96
CA VAL A 83 16.89 -10.43 4.25
C VAL A 83 16.15 -9.85 3.03
N LEU A 84 16.31 -10.51 1.89
CA LEU A 84 15.67 -10.10 0.63
C LEU A 84 14.35 -10.85 0.47
N VAL A 85 13.29 -10.09 0.25
CA VAL A 85 11.97 -10.60 -0.15
C VAL A 85 11.71 -10.19 -1.59
N ILE A 86 11.35 -11.14 -2.45
CA ILE A 86 11.11 -10.96 -3.88
C ILE A 86 9.64 -11.24 -4.16
N PHE A 87 8.98 -10.36 -4.92
CA PHE A 87 7.57 -10.51 -5.29
C PHE A 87 7.25 -9.86 -6.64
N THR A 88 6.22 -10.38 -7.30
CA THR A 88 5.78 -9.94 -8.62
C THR A 88 5.02 -8.61 -8.56
N PRO A 89 4.81 -7.93 -9.71
CA PRO A 89 4.05 -6.70 -9.72
C PRO A 89 2.63 -6.82 -9.16
N ASP A 90 1.94 -7.93 -9.43
CA ASP A 90 0.57 -8.19 -8.98
C ASP A 90 0.48 -8.36 -7.46
N GLN A 91 1.56 -8.79 -6.82
CA GLN A 91 1.63 -9.01 -5.37
C GLN A 91 1.89 -7.70 -4.59
N PHE A 92 2.27 -6.61 -5.26
CA PHE A 92 2.66 -5.35 -4.62
C PHE A 92 1.56 -4.79 -3.69
N ALA A 93 0.31 -4.82 -4.16
CA ALA A 93 -0.84 -4.29 -3.42
C ALA A 93 -1.17 -5.09 -2.15
N GLN A 94 -0.59 -6.28 -1.98
CA GLN A 94 -0.72 -7.09 -0.77
C GLN A 94 0.51 -6.96 0.13
N VAL A 95 1.71 -7.13 -0.45
CA VAL A 95 2.98 -7.17 0.29
C VAL A 95 3.30 -5.83 0.95
N VAL A 96 3.23 -4.73 0.20
CA VAL A 96 3.66 -3.42 0.71
C VAL A 96 2.74 -2.93 1.83
N PRO A 97 1.40 -2.92 1.69
CA PRO A 97 0.52 -2.55 2.79
C PRO A 97 0.67 -3.45 4.02
N TYR A 98 0.92 -4.75 3.84
CA TYR A 98 1.19 -5.65 4.95
C TYR A 98 2.45 -5.23 5.72
N LEU A 99 3.56 -4.98 5.01
CA LEU A 99 4.82 -4.53 5.64
C LEU A 99 4.69 -3.15 6.30
N MET A 100 3.86 -2.25 5.77
CA MET A 100 3.64 -0.93 6.38
C MET A 100 3.16 -1.02 7.83
N VAL A 101 2.34 -2.03 8.15
CA VAL A 101 1.75 -2.19 9.49
C VAL A 101 2.39 -3.30 10.31
N HIS A 102 3.02 -4.30 9.68
CA HIS A 102 3.59 -5.46 10.38
C HIS A 102 5.13 -5.51 10.41
N ARG A 103 5.85 -4.50 9.92
CA ARG A 103 7.33 -4.48 9.93
C ARG A 103 7.97 -4.43 11.33
N ALA A 104 7.20 -4.34 12.40
CA ALA A 104 7.69 -4.37 13.79
C ALA A 104 8.85 -3.38 14.07
N GLY A 105 8.82 -2.20 13.45
CA GLY A 105 9.85 -1.16 13.59
C GLY A 105 11.12 -1.38 12.76
N LEU A 106 11.24 -2.46 11.99
CA LEU A 106 12.36 -2.71 11.09
C LEU A 106 12.30 -1.80 9.86
N ASP A 107 13.45 -1.33 9.40
CA ASP A 107 13.54 -0.53 8.17
C ASP A 107 13.39 -1.43 6.95
N VAL A 108 12.64 -0.96 5.95
CA VAL A 108 12.41 -1.67 4.69
C VAL A 108 12.74 -0.73 3.54
N LEU A 109 13.61 -1.18 2.62
CA LEU A 109 13.85 -0.56 1.31
C LEU A 109 13.10 -1.34 0.23
#